data_AF-A0A1A8FNL9-F1
#
_entry.id   AF-A0A1A8FNL9-F1
#
_cell.length_a   1.000
_cell.length_b   1.000
_cell.length_c   1.000
_cell.angle_alpha   90.00
_cell.angle_beta   90.00
_cell.angle_gamma   90.00
#
_symmetry.space_group_name_H-M   'P 1'
#
loop_
_entity.id
_entity.type
_entity.pdbx_description
1 polymer ?
#
loop_
_entity_poly.entity_id
_entity_poly.type
_entity_poly.pdbx_seq_one_letter_code
_entity_poly.pdbx_strand_id
1 'polypeptide(L)'
;CLESNFLFGWVLREMGFSAMTLSSRVFNSTLGDFGPLDSHLIHKIVIDEKAYIADVSFGVSSQIREPLELISGNDQIQAAGVFRLMDKGNIWVLEKTGRKQEVLNAEFATSSLVNREETKQIYCFTLEPRESEYFIDKSNRLQTDPASLFTNKSICSLQ
;
A
#
# COMPACT_ATOMS: atom_id res chain seq x y z
N CYS A 1 -7.45 1.03 5.63
CA CYS A 1 -6.04 0.91 6.02
C CYS A 1 -5.72 1.55 7.36
N LEU A 2 -6.25 2.76 7.63
CA LEU A 2 -5.98 3.48 8.88
C LEU A 2 -6.28 2.59 10.09
N GLU A 3 -7.45 1.96 10.17
CA GLU A 3 -7.82 1.09 11.29
C GLU A 3 -6.90 -0.14 11.45
N SER A 4 -6.81 -0.97 10.41
CA SER A 4 -6.06 -2.24 10.46
C SER A 4 -4.56 -2.04 10.67
N ASN A 5 -3.94 -1.08 9.96
CA ASN A 5 -2.52 -0.80 10.18
C ASN A 5 -2.29 -0.05 11.51
N PHE A 6 -3.21 0.78 12.02
CA PHE A 6 -3.04 1.31 13.40
C PHE A 6 -2.99 0.18 14.42
N LEU A 7 -3.94 -0.76 14.36
CA LEU A 7 -3.96 -1.92 15.24
C LEU A 7 -2.68 -2.74 15.11
N PHE A 8 -2.25 -3.03 13.88
CA PHE A 8 -1.04 -3.78 13.62
C PHE A 8 0.22 -3.09 14.17
N GLY A 9 0.34 -1.77 13.97
CA GLY A 9 1.44 -0.97 14.50
C GLY A 9 1.45 -0.95 16.03
N TRP A 10 0.28 -0.90 16.67
CA TRP A 10 0.17 -1.05 18.13
C TRP A 10 0.68 -2.42 18.59
N VAL A 11 0.19 -3.53 17.98
CA VAL A 11 0.65 -4.89 18.32
C VAL A 11 2.16 -5.04 18.19
N LEU A 12 2.75 -4.56 17.09
CA LEU A 12 4.20 -4.62 16.88
C LEU A 12 4.98 -3.92 18.00
N ARG A 13 4.54 -2.73 18.41
CA ARG A 13 5.18 -1.96 19.48
C ARG A 13 5.04 -2.66 20.84
N GLU A 14 3.87 -3.20 21.15
CA GLU A 14 3.65 -4.00 22.38
C GLU A 14 4.51 -5.27 22.41
N MET A 15 4.78 -5.87 21.25
CA MET A 15 5.70 -7.01 21.12
C MET A 15 7.19 -6.63 21.18
N GLY A 16 7.51 -5.34 21.31
CA GLY A 16 8.88 -4.84 21.44
C GLY A 16 9.59 -4.55 20.11
N PHE A 17 8.89 -4.60 18.97
CA PHE A 17 9.47 -4.19 17.70
C PHE A 17 9.63 -2.68 17.62
N SER A 18 10.73 -2.24 17.01
CA SER A 18 10.90 -0.85 16.59
C SER A 18 10.06 -0.61 15.33
N ALA A 19 8.79 -0.25 15.52
CA ALA A 19 7.87 0.10 14.44
C ALA A 19 7.65 1.61 14.40
N MET A 20 7.74 2.20 13.21
CA MET A 20 7.53 3.60 12.90
C MET A 20 6.37 3.72 11.91
N THR A 21 5.36 4.51 12.27
CA THR A 21 4.22 4.78 11.39
C THR A 21 4.64 5.78 10.31
N LEU A 22 4.28 5.49 9.05
CA LEU A 22 4.54 6.35 7.89
C LEU A 22 3.25 6.66 7.14
N SER A 23 3.21 7.80 6.45
CA SER A 23 2.15 8.12 5.49
C SER A 23 2.56 7.78 4.06
N SER A 24 1.55 7.49 3.24
CA SER A 24 1.75 7.14 1.84
C SER A 24 0.61 7.65 0.95
N ARG A 25 0.92 7.86 -0.33
CA ARG A 25 0.00 8.33 -1.36
C ARG A 25 -0.23 7.20 -2.36
N VAL A 26 -1.47 6.81 -2.55
CA VAL A 26 -1.85 5.72 -3.45
C VAL A 26 -1.75 6.19 -4.90
N PHE A 27 -1.24 5.32 -5.78
CA PHE A 27 -1.19 5.57 -7.21
C PHE A 27 -2.60 5.61 -7.79
N ASN A 28 -2.90 6.67 -8.55
CA ASN A 28 -4.18 6.85 -9.21
C ASN A 28 -4.02 6.62 -10.71
N SER A 29 -4.49 5.48 -11.20
CA SER A 29 -4.38 5.10 -12.62
C SER A 29 -5.09 6.08 -13.56
N THR A 30 -6.12 6.80 -13.10
CA THR A 30 -6.81 7.81 -13.91
C THR A 30 -5.98 9.08 -14.07
N LEU A 31 -5.19 9.44 -13.05
CA LEU A 31 -4.27 10.59 -13.10
C LEU A 31 -2.91 10.21 -13.71
N GLY A 32 -2.55 8.92 -13.70
CA GLY A 32 -1.21 8.46 -14.08
C GLY A 32 -0.14 8.87 -13.07
N ASP A 33 -0.52 9.22 -11.85
CA ASP A 33 0.37 9.72 -10.79
C ASP A 33 -0.20 9.39 -9.40
N PHE A 34 0.58 9.64 -8.35
CA PHE A 34 0.15 9.52 -6.96
C PHE A 34 -0.84 10.64 -6.60
N GLY A 35 -1.91 10.29 -5.89
CA GLY A 35 -2.86 11.28 -5.40
C GLY A 35 -2.21 12.30 -4.46
N PRO A 36 -2.72 13.54 -4.35
CA PRO A 36 -2.13 14.58 -3.50
C PRO A 36 -2.36 14.33 -1.99
N LEU A 37 -3.24 13.40 -1.64
CA LEU A 37 -3.60 13.07 -0.26
C LEU A 37 -2.77 11.89 0.22
N ASP A 38 -2.16 12.04 1.39
CA ASP A 38 -1.57 10.96 2.19
C ASP A 38 -2.68 10.03 2.73
N SER A 39 -3.25 9.25 1.82
CA SER A 39 -4.47 8.46 2.02
C SER A 39 -4.22 7.07 2.58
N HIS A 40 -2.97 6.65 2.73
CA HIS A 40 -2.64 5.30 3.17
C HIS A 40 -1.57 5.32 4.27
N LEU A 41 -1.73 4.43 5.25
CA LEU A 41 -0.86 4.30 6.42
C LEU A 41 -0.10 2.99 6.31
N ILE A 42 1.22 3.02 6.50
CA ILE A 42 2.10 1.83 6.51
C ILE A 42 3.07 1.93 7.70
N HIS A 43 3.85 0.88 7.93
CA HIS A 43 4.90 0.87 8.95
C HIS A 43 6.26 0.57 8.37
N LYS A 44 7.29 1.25 8.89
CA LYS A 44 8.68 0.82 8.83
C LYS A 44 9.02 0.06 10.11
N ILE A 45 9.61 -1.12 10.01
CA ILE A 45 10.02 -1.94 11.14
C ILE A 45 11.52 -2.19 11.04
N VAL A 46 12.24 -2.18 12.17
CA VAL A 46 13.66 -2.59 12.23
C VAL A 46 13.79 -3.95 12.91
N ILE A 47 14.43 -4.91 12.23
CA ILE A 47 14.72 -6.27 12.72
C ILE A 47 16.19 -6.55 12.39
N ASP A 48 16.99 -6.92 13.40
CA ASP A 48 18.43 -7.20 13.23
C ASP A 48 19.16 -6.13 12.40
N GLU A 49 18.97 -4.86 12.76
CA GLU A 49 19.53 -3.66 12.09
C GLU A 49 19.05 -3.42 10.65
N LYS A 50 18.16 -4.26 10.12
CA LYS A 50 17.57 -4.13 8.78
C LYS A 50 16.20 -3.48 8.85
N ALA A 51 15.95 -2.56 7.92
CA ALA A 51 14.66 -1.88 7.79
C ALA A 51 13.74 -2.61 6.82
N TYR A 52 12.47 -2.73 7.20
CA TYR A 52 11.42 -3.35 6.41
C TYR A 52 10.19 -2.45 6.33
N ILE A 53 9.44 -2.56 5.24
CA ILE A 53 8.10 -2.00 5.09
C ILE A 53 7.09 -3.11 5.36
N ALA A 54 6.15 -2.83 6.26
CA ALA A 54 5.03 -3.70 6.56
C ALA A 54 3.71 -2.93 6.40
N ASP A 55 2.76 -3.60 5.79
CA ASP A 55 1.44 -3.08 5.47
C ASP A 55 0.50 -4.29 5.39
N VAL A 56 -0.53 -4.33 6.23
CA VAL A 56 -1.50 -5.44 6.29
C VAL A 56 -2.88 -5.04 5.74
N SER A 57 -2.99 -3.90 5.05
CA SER A 57 -4.31 -3.32 4.77
C SER A 57 -4.45 -2.51 3.48
N PHE A 58 -3.58 -2.75 2.49
CA PHE A 58 -3.81 -2.26 1.13
C PHE A 58 -4.89 -3.09 0.42
N GLY A 59 -4.81 -4.42 0.56
CA GLY A 59 -5.80 -5.36 0.05
C GLY A 59 -5.65 -5.79 -1.42
N VAL A 60 -6.68 -6.51 -1.89
CA VAL A 60 -6.78 -7.13 -3.22
C VAL A 60 -5.49 -7.84 -3.67
N SER A 61 -5.16 -7.77 -4.97
CA SER A 61 -3.95 -8.36 -5.55
C SER A 61 -2.68 -7.57 -5.26
N SER A 62 -2.75 -6.42 -4.59
CA SER A 62 -1.60 -5.56 -4.29
C SER A 62 -1.08 -5.73 -2.86
N GLN A 63 -1.77 -6.52 -2.03
CA GLN A 63 -1.38 -6.79 -0.65
C GLN A 63 -0.05 -7.56 -0.59
N ILE A 64 0.92 -6.99 0.12
CA ILE A 64 2.15 -7.71 0.51
C ILE A 64 1.81 -8.72 1.61
N ARG A 65 2.42 -9.90 1.57
CA ARG A 65 2.21 -10.97 2.57
C ARG A 65 3.38 -11.11 3.53
N GLU A 66 4.55 -10.68 3.09
CA GLU A 66 5.79 -10.67 3.86
C GLU A 66 6.33 -9.24 3.91
N PRO A 67 6.98 -8.83 5.01
CA PRO A 67 7.59 -7.52 5.12
C PRO A 67 8.65 -7.34 4.03
N LEU A 68 8.65 -6.18 3.37
CA LEU A 68 9.57 -5.88 2.28
C LEU A 68 10.83 -5.21 2.83
N GLU A 69 12.00 -5.79 2.63
CA GLU A 69 13.27 -5.17 3.00
C GLU A 69 13.43 -3.85 2.23
N LEU A 70 13.80 -2.78 2.93
CA LEU A 70 13.90 -1.42 2.39
C LEU A 70 15.22 -1.24 1.63
N ILE A 71 15.37 -1.99 0.53
CA ILE A 71 16.51 -1.93 -0.40
C ILE A 71 15.97 -1.55 -1.78
N SER A 72 16.49 -0.45 -2.31
CA SER A 72 16.08 0.05 -3.62
C SER A 72 16.42 -0.94 -4.73
N GLY A 73 15.46 -1.23 -5.61
CA GLY A 73 15.66 -2.09 -6.77
C GLY A 73 15.66 -3.60 -6.50
N ASN A 74 15.56 -4.02 -5.24
CA ASN A 74 15.58 -5.44 -4.90
C ASN A 74 14.26 -6.13 -5.24
N ASP A 75 14.33 -7.25 -5.95
CA ASP A 75 13.17 -8.08 -6.30
C ASP A 75 12.79 -8.98 -5.13
N GLN A 76 11.58 -8.78 -4.61
CA GLN A 76 11.05 -9.49 -3.44
C GLN A 76 9.85 -10.33 -3.87
N ILE A 77 10.14 -11.60 -4.19
CA ILE A 77 9.17 -12.56 -4.71
C ILE A 77 8.23 -12.99 -3.59
N GLN A 78 6.93 -12.87 -3.82
CA GLN A 78 5.88 -13.35 -2.93
C GLN A 78 4.80 -14.11 -3.70
N ALA A 79 3.87 -14.75 -2.99
CA ALA A 79 2.76 -15.47 -3.61
C ALA A 79 1.90 -14.61 -4.55
N ALA A 80 1.82 -13.29 -4.34
CA ALA A 80 1.03 -12.38 -5.16
C ALA A 80 1.75 -11.89 -6.44
N GLY A 81 3.07 -12.02 -6.52
CA GLY A 81 3.92 -11.46 -7.57
C GLY A 81 5.27 -11.00 -7.03
N VAL A 82 6.00 -10.22 -7.82
CA VAL A 82 7.28 -9.64 -7.42
C VAL A 82 7.04 -8.20 -6.97
N PHE A 83 7.44 -7.88 -5.75
CA PHE A 83 7.41 -6.52 -5.24
C PHE A 83 8.81 -5.89 -5.30
N ARG A 84 8.85 -4.58 -5.54
CA ARG A 84 10.10 -3.82 -5.58
C ARG A 84 9.88 -2.46 -4.94
N LEU A 85 10.78 -2.11 -4.02
CA LEU A 85 10.85 -0.75 -3.47
C LEU A 85 11.87 0.04 -4.29
N MET A 86 11.50 1.23 -4.74
CA MET A 86 12.34 2.10 -5.56
C MET A 86 12.58 3.42 -4.84
N ASP A 87 13.83 3.67 -4.48
CA ASP A 87 14.26 4.98 -4.00
C ASP A 87 14.37 5.96 -5.17
N LYS A 88 13.63 7.07 -5.10
CA LYS A 88 13.63 8.16 -6.07
C LYS A 88 14.24 9.45 -5.48
N GLY A 89 15.04 9.33 -4.42
CA GLY A 89 15.69 10.42 -3.70
C GLY A 89 14.79 10.99 -2.61
N ASN A 90 13.73 11.70 -3.00
CA ASN A 90 12.83 12.35 -2.02
C ASN A 90 11.69 11.45 -1.54
N ILE A 91 11.39 10.40 -2.31
CA ILE A 91 10.29 9.47 -2.05
C ILE A 91 10.73 8.05 -2.37
N TRP A 92 10.09 7.10 -1.71
CA TRP A 92 10.10 5.69 -2.06
C TRP A 92 8.82 5.34 -2.82
N VAL A 93 8.92 4.44 -3.78
CA VAL A 93 7.78 3.92 -4.55
C VAL A 93 7.73 2.41 -4.40
N LEU A 94 6.56 1.87 -4.05
CA LEU A 94 6.29 0.45 -4.13
C LEU A 94 5.73 0.10 -5.50
N GLU A 95 6.39 -0.83 -6.17
CA GLU A 95 5.97 -1.40 -7.45
C GLU A 95 5.67 -2.89 -7.29
N LYS A 96 4.79 -3.39 -8.15
CA LYS A 96 4.50 -4.81 -8.25
C LYS A 96 4.44 -5.26 -9.69
N THR A 97 5.21 -6.29 -10.00
CA THR A 97 5.07 -7.08 -11.22
C THR A 97 4.16 -8.28 -10.95
N GLY A 98 2.98 -8.27 -11.60
CA GLY A 98 1.97 -9.32 -11.49
C GLY A 98 2.22 -10.49 -12.46
N ARG A 99 1.42 -11.55 -12.30
CA ARG A 99 1.34 -12.62 -13.30
C ARG A 99 0.36 -12.21 -14.40
N LYS A 100 0.51 -12.77 -15.59
CA LYS A 100 -0.48 -12.65 -16.67
C LYS A 100 -1.85 -13.11 -16.14
N GLN A 101 -2.82 -12.20 -16.18
CA GLN A 101 -4.19 -12.51 -15.76
C GLN A 101 -4.94 -13.20 -16.90
N GLU A 102 -5.66 -14.27 -16.55
CA GLU A 102 -6.59 -14.95 -17.45
C GLU A 102 -8.02 -14.70 -16.95
N VAL A 103 -8.83 -14.07 -17.79
CA VAL A 103 -10.25 -13.78 -17.49
C VAL A 103 -11.10 -14.76 -18.28
N LEU A 104 -11.57 -15.81 -17.62
CA LEU A 104 -12.28 -16.91 -18.27
C LEU A 104 -13.70 -16.54 -18.70
N ASN A 105 -14.41 -15.73 -17.91
CA ASN A 105 -15.73 -15.25 -18.27
C ASN A 105 -15.60 -13.97 -19.13
N ALA A 106 -16.00 -14.09 -20.40
CA ALA A 106 -15.93 -13.02 -21.38
C ALA A 106 -16.70 -11.75 -20.97
N GLU A 107 -17.74 -11.86 -20.13
CA GLU A 107 -18.48 -10.69 -19.61
C GLU A 107 -17.58 -9.73 -18.80
N PHE A 108 -16.50 -10.25 -18.21
CA PHE A 108 -15.55 -9.44 -17.44
C PHE A 108 -14.30 -9.09 -18.25
N ALA A 109 -14.20 -9.49 -19.52
CA ALA A 109 -13.00 -9.29 -20.33
C ALA A 109 -12.63 -7.82 -20.52
N THR A 110 -13.59 -6.89 -20.39
CA THR A 110 -13.40 -5.43 -20.46
C THR A 110 -13.56 -4.74 -19.10
N SER A 111 -13.69 -5.49 -18.01
CA SER A 111 -13.85 -4.92 -16.67
C SER A 111 -12.67 -4.01 -16.30
N SER A 112 -12.99 -2.87 -15.68
CA SER A 112 -12.03 -1.91 -15.15
C SER A 112 -11.37 -2.39 -13.84
N LEU A 113 -11.88 -3.48 -13.24
CA LEU A 113 -11.27 -4.11 -12.07
C LEU A 113 -10.10 -5.04 -12.43
N VAL A 114 -9.99 -5.43 -13.71
CA VAL A 114 -8.90 -6.27 -14.22
C VAL A 114 -7.73 -5.37 -14.57
N ASN A 115 -6.64 -5.48 -13.81
CA ASN A 115 -5.42 -4.75 -14.13
C ASN A 115 -4.61 -5.54 -15.18
N ARG A 116 -4.33 -4.89 -16.31
CA ARG A 116 -3.65 -5.49 -17.47
C ARG A 116 -2.19 -5.05 -17.61
N GLU A 117 -1.74 -4.14 -16.75
CA GLU A 117 -0.34 -3.75 -16.67
C GLU A 117 0.44 -4.87 -15.99
N GLU A 118 1.54 -5.29 -16.61
CA GLU A 118 2.42 -6.30 -16.05
C GLU A 118 3.08 -5.78 -14.77
N THR A 119 3.60 -4.56 -14.81
CA THR A 119 4.18 -3.87 -13.65
C THR A 119 3.39 -2.61 -13.37
N LYS A 120 2.99 -2.42 -12.11
CA LYS A 120 2.22 -1.26 -11.66
C LYS A 120 2.82 -0.64 -10.41
N GLN A 121 2.63 0.67 -10.29
CA GLN A 121 2.91 1.41 -9.05
C GLN A 121 1.73 1.25 -8.09
N ILE A 122 2.02 1.07 -6.80
CA ILE A 122 1.00 0.85 -5.75
C ILE A 122 0.82 2.13 -4.93
N TYR A 123 1.88 2.56 -4.25
CA TYR A 123 1.89 3.79 -3.47
C TYR A 123 3.32 4.34 -3.36
N CYS A 124 3.44 5.62 -3.03
CA CYS A 124 4.71 6.24 -2.64
C CYS A 124 4.67 6.76 -1.20
N PHE A 125 5.84 6.89 -0.57
CA PHE A 125 5.96 7.34 0.81
C PHE A 125 7.30 8.04 1.08
N THR A 126 7.38 8.79 2.17
CA THR A 126 8.64 9.29 2.73
C THR A 126 8.96 8.50 4.00
N LEU A 127 10.20 8.60 4.47
CA LEU A 127 10.61 8.03 5.76
C LEU A 127 10.34 8.97 6.94
N GLU A 128 9.45 9.95 6.75
CA GLU A 128 9.07 10.90 7.80
C GLU A 128 8.09 10.22 8.78
N PRO A 129 8.41 10.17 10.08
CA PRO A 129 7.51 9.58 11.08
C PRO A 129 6.19 10.35 11.16
N ARG A 130 5.08 9.62 11.35
CA ARG A 130 3.75 10.20 11.51
C ARG A 130 3.08 9.70 12.79
N GLU A 131 2.47 10.62 13.53
CA GLU A 131 1.62 10.30 14.66
C GLU A 131 0.16 10.07 14.22
N SER A 132 -0.67 9.52 15.11
CA SER A 132 -2.08 9.23 14.82
C SER A 132 -2.86 10.45 14.35
N GLU A 133 -2.58 11.61 14.94
CA GLU A 133 -3.26 12.87 14.69
C GLU A 133 -3.07 13.32 13.24
N TYR A 134 -1.94 12.95 12.62
CA TYR A 134 -1.66 13.24 11.22
C TYR A 134 -2.76 12.71 10.30
N PHE A 135 -3.39 11.59 10.65
CA PHE A 135 -4.35 10.88 9.81
C PHE A 135 -5.82 11.26 10.06
N ILE A 136 -6.14 12.04 11.11
CA ILE A 136 -7.54 12.37 11.47
C ILE A 136 -8.27 13.03 10.30
N ASP A 137 -7.69 14.10 9.75
CA ASP A 137 -8.31 14.80 8.62
C ASP A 137 -8.38 13.94 7.36
N LYS A 138 -7.40 13.05 7.15
CA LYS A 138 -7.41 12.13 6.00
C LYS A 138 -8.49 11.09 6.16
N SER A 139 -8.68 10.53 7.35
CA SER A 139 -9.79 9.62 7.67
C SER A 139 -11.14 10.29 7.37
N ASN A 140 -11.34 11.50 7.89
CA ASN A 140 -12.57 12.27 7.66
C ASN A 140 -12.83 12.50 6.18
N ARG A 141 -11.81 12.88 5.40
CA ARG A 141 -11.95 13.07 3.95
C ARG A 141 -12.25 11.75 3.24
N LEU A 142 -11.53 10.67 3.55
CA LEU A 142 -11.73 9.38 2.90
C LEU A 142 -13.16 8.83 3.08
N GLN A 143 -13.80 9.12 4.22
CA GLN A 143 -15.16 8.62 4.51
C GLN A 143 -16.29 9.59 4.14
N THR A 144 -16.01 10.88 3.85
CA THR A 144 -17.07 11.88 3.56
C THR A 144 -16.95 12.56 2.20
N ASP A 145 -15.75 12.62 1.60
CA ASP A 145 -15.54 13.28 0.30
C ASP A 145 -16.24 12.48 -0.81
N PRO A 146 -17.16 13.07 -1.60
CA PRO A 146 -17.80 12.40 -2.73
C PRO A 146 -16.83 11.96 -3.84
N ALA A 147 -15.62 12.52 -3.87
CA ALA A 147 -14.57 12.08 -4.80
C ALA A 147 -13.77 10.88 -4.28
N SER A 148 -13.95 10.47 -3.01
CA SER A 148 -13.27 9.32 -2.42
C SER A 148 -13.78 8.01 -3.04
N LEU A 149 -12.88 7.07 -3.32
CA LEU A 149 -13.27 5.72 -3.72
C LEU A 149 -14.19 5.06 -2.68
N PHE A 150 -13.95 5.34 -1.40
CA PHE A 150 -14.63 4.69 -0.28
C PHE A 150 -16.05 5.20 -0.05
N THR A 151 -16.44 6.35 -0.63
CA THR A 151 -17.84 6.82 -0.63
C THR A 151 -18.63 6.33 -1.85
N ASN A 152 -17.92 5.86 -2.88
CA ASN A 152 -18.51 5.43 -4.16
C ASN A 152 -18.56 3.92 -4.34
N LYS A 153 -17.80 3.14 -3.54
CA LYS A 153 -17.76 1.68 -3.64
C LYS A 153 -17.71 1.04 -2.26
N SER A 154 -18.46 -0.06 -2.10
CA SER A 154 -18.30 -0.98 -0.98
C SER A 154 -17.25 -2.04 -1.35
N ILE A 155 -16.16 -2.11 -0.58
CA ILE A 155 -15.01 -2.97 -0.89
C ILE A 155 -14.68 -3.79 0.36
N CYS A 156 -14.59 -5.11 0.20
CA CYS A 156 -13.99 -6.00 1.18
C CYS A 156 -13.03 -6.96 0.48
N SER A 157 -11.93 -7.32 1.14
CA SER A 157 -10.99 -8.31 0.64
C SER A 157 -10.35 -9.05 1.80
N LEU A 158 -10.09 -10.34 1.62
CA LEU A 158 -9.33 -11.19 2.52
C LEU A 158 -8.26 -11.90 1.70
N GLN A 159 -7.03 -12.00 2.20
CA GLN A 159 -5.89 -12.59 1.48
C GLN A 159 -5.31 -13.79 2.18
#